data_AF-A0A948VCI4-F1
#
_entry.id   AF-A0A948VCI4-F1
#
_cell.length_a   1.000
_cell.length_b   1.000
_cell.length_c   1.000
_cell.angle_alpha   90.00
_cell.angle_beta   90.00
_cell.angle_gamma   90.00
#
_symmetry.space_group_name_H-M   'P 1'
#
loop_
_entity.id
_entity.type
_entity.pdbx_description
1 polymer ?
#
loop_
_entity_poly.entity_id
_entity_poly.type
_entity_poly.pdbx_seq_one_letter_code
_entity_poly.pdbx_strand_id
1 'polypeptide(L)'
;MKLMKSFNFKKFIAFIFTFFLMFGISYAEKVPKVTANTNAQITKETETPKLKKILLGLIKQNNHMDDVIDELKDSGNNLNLFQISSLDLTFNILNKNLKQLSILTKDELMEIQPASNTSIYAKTILSYATKLDQKVYYAQKLIKNSLSKNSLLRDVPRAMPVSSSGVYSRQTTNSKTTKKTKGKNLLQVIKEQKAIHKLSKNINHLKLSTKKLHATSKWLFIVTK
;
A
#
# COMPACT_ATOMS: atom_id res chain seq x y z
N MET A 1 -13.15 11.70 39.91
CA MET A 1 -12.11 10.76 39.44
C MET A 1 -11.42 11.36 38.21
N LYS A 2 -10.44 12.24 38.44
CA LYS A 2 -9.63 12.91 37.42
C LYS A 2 -8.27 12.22 37.39
N LEU A 3 -7.86 11.67 36.25
CA LEU A 3 -6.46 11.46 35.84
C LEU A 3 -6.44 10.75 34.48
N MET A 4 -6.66 11.47 33.38
CA MET A 4 -6.08 11.09 32.09
C MET A 4 -4.77 11.86 31.95
N LYS A 5 -3.66 11.16 32.18
CA LYS A 5 -2.30 11.63 31.89
C LYS A 5 -2.24 11.98 30.40
N SER A 6 -1.78 13.19 30.09
CA SER A 6 -1.54 13.65 28.73
C SER A 6 -0.58 12.70 28.02
N PHE A 7 -1.05 12.03 26.97
CA PHE A 7 -0.22 11.19 26.12
C PHE A 7 0.70 12.10 25.30
N ASN A 8 1.98 12.10 25.65
CA ASN A 8 2.95 13.06 25.11
C ASN A 8 3.44 12.55 23.74
N PHE A 9 2.73 12.94 22.68
CA PHE A 9 2.94 12.51 21.28
C PHE A 9 4.40 12.65 20.80
N LYS A 10 5.13 13.64 21.33
CA LYS A 10 6.57 13.82 21.07
C LYS A 10 7.43 12.66 21.58
N LYS A 11 7.08 12.04 22.71
CA LYS A 11 7.79 10.87 23.25
C LYS A 11 7.51 9.59 22.45
N PHE A 12 6.31 9.48 21.88
CA PHE A 12 5.93 8.34 21.03
C PHE A 12 6.67 8.37 19.69
N ILE A 13 6.79 9.55 19.06
CA ILE A 13 7.58 9.71 17.83
C ILE A 13 9.07 9.49 18.09
N ALA A 14 9.60 9.98 19.21
CA ALA A 14 10.99 9.71 19.60
C ALA A 14 11.23 8.21 19.76
N PHE A 15 10.32 7.47 20.39
CA PHE A 15 10.43 6.01 20.58
C PHE A 15 10.44 5.23 19.25
N ILE A 16 9.63 5.64 18.27
CA ILE A 16 9.62 5.03 16.92
C ILE A 16 10.96 5.30 16.19
N PHE A 17 11.53 6.49 16.38
CA PHE A 17 12.79 6.86 15.74
C PHE A 17 14.00 6.13 16.36
N THR A 18 14.02 5.88 17.69
CA THR A 18 15.07 5.09 18.33
C THR A 18 14.96 3.59 18.01
N PHE A 19 13.75 3.06 17.83
CA PHE A 19 13.55 1.65 17.47
C PHE A 19 14.05 1.34 16.05
N PHE A 20 14.00 2.33 15.14
CA PHE A 20 14.51 2.17 13.77
C PHE A 20 16.04 2.26 13.65
N LEU A 21 16.72 2.87 14.64
CA LEU A 21 18.19 2.98 14.68
C LEU A 21 18.86 1.78 15.36
N MET A 22 18.15 0.99 16.17
CA MET A 22 18.72 -0.15 16.90
C MET A 22 18.68 -1.50 16.16
N PHE A 23 18.05 -1.59 14.98
CA PHE A 23 18.07 -2.80 14.14
C PHE A 23 19.01 -2.68 12.93
N GLY A 24 20.02 -1.81 13.02
CA GLY A 24 21.19 -1.82 12.14
C GLY A 24 22.26 -2.77 12.69
N ILE A 25 22.00 -4.08 12.72
CA ILE A 25 23.05 -5.05 13.03
C ILE A 25 23.90 -5.27 11.78
N SER A 26 25.09 -4.69 11.84
CA SER A 26 26.22 -4.94 10.97
C SER A 26 26.69 -6.39 11.15
N TYR A 27 26.63 -7.20 10.08
CA TYR A 27 27.31 -8.49 10.06
C TYR A 27 28.80 -8.24 9.78
N ALA A 28 29.58 -8.03 10.84
CA ALA A 28 31.02 -8.16 10.81
C ALA A 28 31.36 -9.62 11.08
N GLU A 29 31.50 -10.39 10.01
CA GLU A 29 31.93 -11.79 10.06
C GLU A 29 33.44 -11.84 10.41
N LYS A 30 33.76 -12.35 11.60
CA LYS A 30 35.12 -12.68 12.01
C LYS A 30 35.55 -13.95 11.30
N VAL A 31 36.52 -13.83 10.40
CA VAL A 31 37.21 -14.96 9.75
C VAL A 31 38.18 -15.62 10.74
N PRO A 32 38.10 -16.93 11.00
CA PRO A 32 39.24 -17.68 11.48
C PRO A 32 40.12 -18.11 10.29
N LYS A 33 41.41 -17.77 10.38
CA LYS A 33 42.47 -18.29 9.50
C LYS A 33 42.51 -19.82 9.65
N VAL A 34 42.21 -20.53 8.57
CA VAL A 34 42.66 -21.92 8.37
C VAL A 34 43.44 -21.96 7.06
N THR A 35 44.75 -22.13 7.19
CA THR A 35 45.67 -22.53 6.13
C THR A 35 45.43 -23.99 5.77
N ALA A 36 45.03 -24.27 4.52
CA ALA A 36 45.46 -25.44 3.76
C ALA A 36 44.92 -25.37 2.31
N ASN A 37 45.83 -25.59 1.36
CA ASN A 37 45.64 -25.57 -0.09
C ASN A 37 44.47 -26.44 -0.58
N THR A 38 43.60 -25.88 -1.42
CA THR A 38 43.05 -26.59 -2.58
C THR A 38 42.59 -25.60 -3.64
N ASN A 39 43.28 -25.58 -4.78
CA ASN A 39 42.80 -24.94 -6.00
C ASN A 39 41.58 -25.69 -6.51
N ALA A 40 40.37 -25.17 -6.26
CA ALA A 40 39.19 -25.42 -7.09
C ALA A 40 38.09 -24.40 -6.76
N GLN A 41 37.76 -23.58 -7.75
CA GLN A 41 36.39 -23.10 -7.98
C GLN A 41 35.85 -21.99 -7.07
N ILE A 42 36.52 -20.83 -7.08
CA ILE A 42 35.93 -19.55 -6.63
C ILE A 42 35.58 -18.73 -7.88
N THR A 43 34.38 -18.95 -8.43
CA THR A 43 33.74 -18.08 -9.43
C THR A 43 32.31 -18.60 -9.63
N LYS A 44 31.36 -18.26 -8.73
CA LYS A 44 29.90 -18.39 -8.96
C LYS A 44 28.96 -17.92 -7.83
N GLU A 45 29.45 -17.31 -6.75
CA GLU A 45 28.56 -16.80 -5.68
C GLU A 45 28.09 -15.34 -5.85
N THR A 46 28.64 -14.62 -6.83
CA THR A 46 28.49 -13.16 -6.97
C THR A 46 27.17 -12.68 -7.61
N GLU A 47 26.35 -13.55 -8.22
CA GLU A 47 25.07 -13.16 -8.87
C GLU A 47 23.84 -13.26 -7.94
N THR A 48 23.97 -13.95 -6.81
CA THR A 48 22.86 -14.10 -5.86
C THR A 48 22.47 -12.85 -5.03
N PRO A 49 23.34 -11.86 -4.73
CA PRO A 49 22.98 -10.77 -3.82
C PRO A 49 21.97 -9.79 -4.43
N LYS A 50 22.01 -9.56 -5.75
CA LYS A 50 21.06 -8.68 -6.45
C LYS A 50 19.66 -9.30 -6.49
N LEU A 51 19.56 -10.57 -6.88
CA LEU A 51 18.31 -11.34 -6.83
C LEU A 51 17.72 -11.42 -5.41
N LYS A 52 18.56 -11.65 -4.39
CA LYS A 52 18.13 -11.64 -2.99
C LYS A 52 17.58 -10.27 -2.57
N LYS A 53 18.22 -9.17 -2.99
CA LYS A 53 17.73 -7.81 -2.74
C LYS A 53 16.38 -7.55 -3.40
N ILE A 54 16.19 -7.98 -4.64
CA ILE A 54 14.91 -7.89 -5.36
C ILE A 54 13.83 -8.67 -4.61
N LEU A 55 14.13 -9.91 -4.22
CA LEU A 55 13.20 -10.78 -3.49
C LEU A 55 12.80 -10.18 -2.13
N LEU A 56 13.76 -9.72 -1.33
CA LEU A 56 13.47 -9.10 -0.04
C LEU A 56 12.63 -7.83 -0.19
N GLY A 57 12.93 -7.02 -1.21
CA GLY A 57 12.13 -5.84 -1.53
C GLY A 57 10.69 -6.19 -1.90
N LEU A 58 10.49 -7.23 -2.71
CA LEU A 58 9.18 -7.77 -3.07
C LEU A 58 8.40 -8.29 -1.86
N ILE A 59 9.05 -9.08 -0.99
CA ILE A 59 8.44 -9.58 0.26
C ILE A 59 7.97 -8.40 1.10
N LYS A 60 8.81 -7.37 1.27
CA LYS A 60 8.44 -6.17 2.03
C LYS A 60 7.22 -5.46 1.43
N GLN A 61 7.17 -5.27 0.10
CA GLN A 61 5.99 -4.64 -0.52
C GLN A 61 4.75 -5.53 -0.42
N ASN A 62 4.92 -6.85 -0.47
CA ASN A 62 3.83 -7.81 -0.36
C ASN A 62 3.19 -7.80 1.04
N ASN A 63 4.00 -7.68 2.09
CA ASN A 63 3.52 -7.54 3.47
C ASN A 63 2.86 -6.18 3.68
N HIS A 64 3.46 -5.10 3.17
CA HIS A 64 2.86 -3.77 3.25
C HIS A 64 1.50 -3.70 2.52
N MET A 65 1.32 -4.51 1.48
CA MET A 65 0.03 -4.63 0.79
C MET A 65 -1.00 -5.43 1.60
N ASP A 66 -0.57 -6.36 2.46
CA ASP A 66 -1.47 -7.03 3.41
C ASP A 66 -2.01 -6.02 4.43
N ASP A 67 -1.12 -5.20 5.01
CA ASP A 67 -1.50 -4.14 5.96
C ASP A 67 -2.53 -3.19 5.35
N VAL A 68 -2.34 -2.81 4.07
CA VAL A 68 -3.30 -1.97 3.33
C VAL A 68 -4.63 -2.67 3.10
N ILE A 69 -4.61 -3.95 2.75
CA ILE A 69 -5.83 -4.72 2.55
C ILE A 69 -6.62 -4.83 3.86
N ASP A 70 -5.93 -5.03 4.97
CA ASP A 70 -6.58 -5.14 6.29
C ASP A 70 -7.12 -3.78 6.75
N GLU A 71 -6.39 -2.67 6.55
CA GLU A 71 -6.93 -1.31 6.77
C GLU A 71 -8.20 -1.05 5.93
N LEU A 72 -8.20 -1.48 4.66
CA LEU A 72 -9.36 -1.35 3.78
C LEU A 72 -10.54 -2.21 4.25
N LYS A 73 -10.30 -3.43 4.75
CA LYS A 73 -11.36 -4.30 5.30
C LYS A 73 -11.93 -3.72 6.60
N ASP A 74 -11.08 -3.27 7.51
CA ASP A 74 -11.46 -2.72 8.81
C ASP A 74 -12.29 -1.43 8.66
N SER A 75 -11.95 -0.61 7.67
CA SER A 75 -12.73 0.58 7.31
C SER A 75 -14.10 0.28 6.68
N GLY A 76 -14.32 -0.97 6.27
CA GLY A 76 -15.52 -1.40 5.54
C GLY A 76 -15.72 -0.60 4.25
N ASN A 77 -16.91 -0.03 4.07
CA ASN A 77 -17.23 0.79 2.89
C ASN A 77 -17.06 2.31 3.11
N ASN A 78 -16.69 2.73 4.33
CA ASN A 78 -16.75 4.12 4.77
C ASN A 78 -15.37 4.65 5.17
N LEU A 79 -14.55 5.00 4.17
CA LEU A 79 -13.25 5.62 4.40
C LEU A 79 -13.41 7.09 4.81
N ASN A 80 -12.83 7.48 5.95
CA ASN A 80 -12.71 8.88 6.34
C ASN A 80 -11.56 9.57 5.60
N LEU A 81 -11.57 10.91 5.51
CA LEU A 81 -10.56 11.73 4.84
C LEU A 81 -9.12 11.43 5.31
N PHE A 82 -8.94 11.15 6.62
CA PHE A 82 -7.65 10.78 7.19
C PHE A 82 -7.14 9.44 6.64
N GLN A 83 -7.99 8.41 6.63
CA GLN A 83 -7.68 7.09 6.07
C GLN A 83 -7.38 7.18 4.57
N ILE A 84 -8.19 7.96 3.82
CA ILE A 84 -7.95 8.18 2.40
C ILE A 84 -6.58 8.83 2.16
N SER A 85 -6.21 9.82 2.98
CA SER A 85 -4.92 10.51 2.86
C SER A 85 -3.75 9.59 3.23
N SER A 86 -3.91 8.76 4.26
CA SER A 86 -2.95 7.73 4.66
C SER A 86 -2.71 6.72 3.51
N LEU A 87 -3.79 6.13 2.99
CA LEU A 87 -3.75 5.19 1.88
C LEU A 87 -3.16 5.83 0.61
N ASP A 88 -3.43 7.11 0.34
CA ASP A 88 -2.86 7.83 -0.79
C ASP A 88 -1.33 7.91 -0.70
N LEU A 89 -0.81 8.24 0.48
CA LEU A 89 0.62 8.29 0.76
C LEU A 89 1.23 6.89 0.64
N THR A 90 0.58 5.89 1.22
CA THR A 90 0.99 4.49 1.15
C THR A 90 1.09 3.99 -0.29
N PHE A 91 0.09 4.25 -1.13
CA PHE A 91 0.14 3.90 -2.55
C PHE A 91 1.23 4.62 -3.32
N ASN A 92 1.54 5.87 -2.99
CA ASN A 92 2.65 6.57 -3.61
C ASN A 92 4.01 5.94 -3.24
N ILE A 93 4.20 5.57 -1.98
CA ILE A 93 5.41 4.86 -1.52
C ILE A 93 5.54 3.50 -2.21
N LEU A 94 4.46 2.69 -2.19
CA LEU A 94 4.43 1.40 -2.88
C LEU A 94 4.77 1.56 -4.37
N ASN A 95 4.17 2.54 -5.05
CA ASN A 95 4.43 2.79 -6.46
C ASN A 95 5.89 3.16 -6.74
N LYS A 96 6.50 4.02 -5.90
CA LYS A 96 7.92 4.37 -6.01
C LYS A 96 8.82 3.13 -5.83
N ASN A 97 8.54 2.33 -4.81
CA ASN A 97 9.30 1.12 -4.52
C ASN A 97 9.17 0.08 -5.64
N LEU A 98 7.98 -0.10 -6.20
CA LEU A 98 7.77 -1.04 -7.31
C LEU A 98 8.44 -0.59 -8.60
N LYS A 99 8.48 0.71 -8.87
CA LYS A 99 9.27 1.24 -9.98
C LYS A 99 10.76 0.95 -9.80
N GLN A 100 11.28 1.16 -8.59
CA GLN A 100 12.68 0.84 -8.28
C GLN A 100 12.96 -0.67 -8.40
N LEU A 101 12.08 -1.52 -7.89
CA LEU A 101 12.21 -2.98 -8.04
C LEU A 101 12.14 -3.42 -9.50
N SER A 102 11.27 -2.79 -10.30
CA SER A 102 11.19 -3.07 -11.73
C SER A 102 12.46 -2.66 -12.47
N ILE A 103 13.10 -1.56 -12.09
CA ILE A 103 14.41 -1.16 -12.63
C ILE A 103 15.46 -2.19 -12.24
N LEU A 104 15.60 -2.52 -10.96
CA LEU A 104 16.57 -3.53 -10.49
C LEU A 104 16.37 -4.89 -11.16
N THR A 105 15.12 -5.30 -11.36
CA THR A 105 14.78 -6.56 -12.05
C THR A 105 15.15 -6.51 -13.53
N LYS A 106 14.99 -5.35 -14.17
CA LYS A 106 15.39 -5.14 -15.57
C LYS A 106 16.92 -5.12 -15.71
N ASP A 107 17.62 -4.47 -14.79
CA ASP A 107 19.09 -4.42 -14.81
C ASP A 107 19.64 -5.85 -14.64
N GLU A 108 19.08 -6.61 -13.70
CA GLU A 108 19.43 -8.01 -13.50
C GLU A 108 19.13 -8.87 -14.74
N LEU A 109 17.99 -8.66 -15.40
CA LEU A 109 17.62 -9.36 -16.63
C LEU A 109 18.71 -9.25 -17.71
N MET A 110 19.38 -8.10 -17.81
CA MET A 110 20.38 -7.85 -18.85
C MET A 110 21.74 -8.48 -18.53
N GLU A 111 22.01 -8.77 -17.27
CA GLU A 111 23.31 -9.25 -16.79
C GLU A 111 23.31 -10.75 -16.42
N ILE A 112 22.12 -11.36 -16.29
CA ILE A 112 22.00 -12.68 -15.69
C ILE A 112 22.53 -13.82 -16.56
N GLN A 113 23.26 -14.74 -15.94
CA GLN A 113 23.65 -16.00 -16.57
C GLN A 113 22.75 -17.14 -16.10
N PRO A 114 22.27 -18.02 -16.99
CA PRO A 114 21.41 -19.14 -16.60
C PRO A 114 22.16 -20.10 -15.67
N ALA A 115 21.62 -20.31 -14.46
CA ALA A 115 22.16 -21.22 -13.46
C ALA A 115 21.03 -21.78 -12.59
N SER A 116 21.27 -22.95 -11.98
CA SER A 116 20.27 -23.61 -11.12
C SER A 116 19.78 -22.70 -9.99
N ASN A 117 20.71 -22.04 -9.28
CA ASN A 117 20.39 -21.14 -8.17
C ASN A 117 19.64 -19.88 -8.64
N THR A 118 20.03 -19.28 -9.78
CA THR A 118 19.37 -18.08 -10.31
C THR A 118 17.94 -18.37 -10.73
N SER A 119 17.66 -19.56 -11.29
CA SER A 119 16.32 -20.00 -11.64
C SER A 119 15.36 -20.11 -10.43
N ILE A 120 15.85 -20.56 -9.27
CA ILE A 120 15.06 -20.68 -8.03
C ILE A 120 14.65 -19.30 -7.54
N TYR A 121 15.58 -18.35 -7.52
CA TYR A 121 15.30 -16.96 -7.15
C TYR A 121 14.33 -16.32 -8.13
N ALA A 122 14.54 -16.46 -9.44
CA ALA A 122 13.68 -15.90 -10.47
C ALA A 122 12.25 -16.46 -10.39
N LYS A 123 12.09 -17.77 -10.15
CA LYS A 123 10.78 -18.40 -9.91
C LYS A 123 10.09 -17.82 -8.67
N THR A 124 10.85 -17.62 -7.59
CA THR A 124 10.32 -17.07 -6.33
C THR A 124 9.92 -15.60 -6.50
N ILE A 125 10.75 -14.80 -7.17
CA ILE A 125 10.48 -13.40 -7.55
C ILE A 125 9.19 -13.32 -8.39
N LEU A 126 9.02 -14.19 -9.38
CA LEU A 126 7.80 -14.25 -10.18
C LEU A 126 6.57 -14.57 -9.31
N SER A 127 6.67 -15.55 -8.42
CA SER A 127 5.59 -15.92 -7.49
C SER A 127 5.14 -14.74 -6.62
N TYR A 128 6.09 -14.01 -6.02
CA TYR A 128 5.78 -12.82 -5.23
C TYR A 128 5.22 -11.66 -6.07
N ALA A 129 5.71 -11.47 -7.29
CA ALA A 129 5.17 -10.46 -8.21
C ALA A 129 3.70 -10.76 -8.58
N THR A 130 3.37 -12.03 -8.83
CA THR A 130 1.98 -12.46 -9.09
C THR A 130 1.08 -12.27 -7.88
N LYS A 131 1.53 -12.66 -6.68
CA LYS A 131 0.78 -12.45 -5.43
C LYS A 131 0.50 -10.97 -5.20
N LEU A 132 1.50 -10.12 -5.41
CA LEU A 132 1.35 -8.68 -5.26
C LEU A 132 0.34 -8.10 -6.26
N ASP A 133 0.36 -8.54 -7.52
CA ASP A 133 -0.60 -8.09 -8.54
C ASP A 133 -2.04 -8.47 -8.16
N GLN A 134 -2.25 -9.69 -7.66
CA GLN A 134 -3.54 -10.15 -7.14
C GLN A 134 -4.02 -9.31 -5.95
N LYS A 135 -3.12 -8.98 -5.01
CA LYS A 135 -3.44 -8.13 -3.86
C LYS A 135 -3.82 -6.70 -4.25
N VAL A 136 -3.08 -6.09 -5.19
CA VAL A 136 -3.42 -4.77 -5.73
C VAL A 136 -4.76 -4.79 -6.45
N TYR A 137 -5.06 -5.84 -7.21
CA TYR A 137 -6.37 -6.03 -7.81
C TYR A 137 -7.50 -6.13 -6.76
N TYR A 138 -7.27 -6.89 -5.68
CA TYR A 138 -8.23 -7.01 -4.60
C TYR A 138 -8.48 -5.68 -3.88
N ALA A 139 -7.43 -4.94 -3.53
CA ALA A 139 -7.57 -3.59 -2.95
C ALA A 139 -8.29 -2.62 -3.90
N GLN A 140 -8.04 -2.72 -5.22
CA GLN A 140 -8.78 -1.93 -6.22
C GLN A 140 -10.28 -2.22 -6.16
N LYS A 141 -10.67 -3.49 -5.98
CA LYS A 141 -12.08 -3.89 -5.81
C LYS A 141 -12.67 -3.29 -4.54
N LEU A 142 -11.95 -3.32 -3.42
CA LEU A 142 -12.42 -2.71 -2.16
C LEU A 142 -12.64 -1.20 -2.29
N ILE A 143 -11.72 -0.47 -2.94
CA ILE A 143 -11.87 0.97 -3.17
C ILE A 143 -13.03 1.30 -4.13
N LYS A 144 -13.26 0.46 -5.15
CA LYS A 144 -14.42 0.64 -6.03
C LYS A 144 -15.73 0.40 -5.29
N ASN A 145 -15.76 -0.62 -4.42
CA ASN A 145 -16.94 -0.91 -3.60
C ASN A 145 -17.25 0.26 -2.66
N SER A 146 -16.24 0.87 -2.02
CA SER A 146 -16.45 2.06 -1.19
C SER A 146 -16.95 3.25 -2.02
N LEU A 147 -16.44 3.47 -3.23
CA LEU A 147 -16.91 4.53 -4.13
C LEU A 147 -18.38 4.35 -4.56
N SER A 148 -18.80 3.11 -4.84
CA SER A 148 -20.19 2.80 -5.22
C SER A 148 -21.21 2.97 -4.08
N LYS A 149 -20.79 2.72 -2.82
CA LYS A 149 -21.66 2.78 -1.65
C LYS A 149 -21.64 4.15 -0.95
N ASN A 150 -20.57 4.91 -1.14
CA ASN A 150 -20.45 6.29 -0.66
C ASN A 150 -21.16 7.30 -1.58
N SER A 151 -22.05 6.82 -2.45
CA SER A 151 -23.03 7.61 -3.20
C SER A 151 -24.13 8.15 -2.28
N LEU A 152 -23.75 8.74 -1.14
CA LEU A 152 -24.64 9.45 -0.22
C LEU A 152 -25.43 10.59 -0.90
N LEU A 153 -25.08 10.96 -2.14
CA LEU A 153 -25.91 11.81 -3.02
C LEU A 153 -27.24 11.15 -3.45
N ARG A 154 -27.43 9.84 -3.25
CA ARG A 154 -28.71 9.16 -3.46
C ARG A 154 -29.67 9.35 -2.28
N ASP A 155 -29.13 9.55 -1.07
CA ASP A 155 -29.87 9.69 0.18
C ASP A 155 -29.82 11.12 0.76
N VAL A 156 -29.26 12.09 0.02
CA VAL A 156 -29.60 13.49 0.28
C VAL A 156 -31.06 13.62 -0.16
N PRO A 157 -32.05 13.77 0.74
CA PRO A 157 -33.37 14.18 0.29
C PRO A 157 -33.14 15.47 -0.51
N ARG A 158 -33.62 15.49 -1.75
CA ARG A 158 -33.59 16.62 -2.68
C ARG A 158 -34.41 17.77 -2.07
N ALA A 159 -33.97 18.33 -0.96
CA ALA A 159 -34.63 19.36 -0.18
C ALA A 159 -34.09 20.72 -0.63
N MET A 160 -34.31 21.01 -1.90
CA MET A 160 -34.47 22.37 -2.40
C MET A 160 -35.37 22.27 -3.64
N PRO A 161 -36.71 22.38 -3.49
CA PRO A 161 -37.43 23.10 -4.52
C PRO A 161 -36.83 24.51 -4.54
N VAL A 162 -36.16 24.85 -5.63
CA VAL A 162 -35.98 26.25 -6.02
C VAL A 162 -37.38 26.73 -6.40
N SER A 163 -38.22 27.02 -5.39
CA SER A 163 -39.45 27.76 -5.62
C SER A 163 -39.07 29.24 -5.53
N SER A 164 -38.79 29.82 -6.68
CA SER A 164 -38.92 31.25 -6.90
C SER A 164 -40.40 31.63 -6.83
N SER A 165 -41.00 31.51 -5.65
CA SER A 165 -42.21 32.24 -5.28
C SER A 165 -42.34 32.13 -3.77
N GLY A 166 -42.30 33.27 -3.10
CA GLY A 166 -42.64 33.33 -1.69
C GLY A 166 -44.03 32.74 -1.46
N VAL A 167 -44.19 32.05 -0.33
CA VAL A 167 -45.30 32.18 0.61
C VAL A 167 -44.99 31.21 1.76
N TYR A 168 -45.02 31.78 2.97
CA TYR A 168 -44.92 31.10 4.25
C TYR A 168 -45.91 29.93 4.33
N SER A 169 -45.47 28.76 4.81
CA SER A 169 -46.38 27.84 5.49
C SER A 169 -45.81 27.41 6.83
N ARG A 170 -46.59 27.78 7.85
CA ARG A 170 -46.43 27.57 9.29
C ARG A 170 -47.04 26.22 9.67
N GLN A 171 -46.65 25.72 10.85
CA GLN A 171 -47.24 24.59 11.61
C GLN A 171 -46.93 23.19 11.06
N THR A 172 -46.28 22.32 11.82
CA THR A 172 -46.88 21.72 13.02
C THR A 172 -45.82 21.32 14.06
N THR A 173 -46.18 21.59 15.30
CA THR A 173 -45.54 21.16 16.53
C THR A 173 -45.86 19.70 16.79
N ASN A 174 -44.84 18.83 16.85
CA ASN A 174 -44.95 17.60 17.62
C ASN A 174 -43.57 17.17 18.15
N SER A 175 -43.48 17.17 19.47
CA SER A 175 -42.31 16.80 20.26
C SER A 175 -41.98 15.32 20.14
N LYS A 176 -40.88 15.00 19.47
CA LYS A 176 -40.00 13.90 19.87
C LYS A 176 -38.58 14.43 19.74
N THR A 177 -37.80 14.31 20.81
CA THR A 177 -36.37 14.56 20.85
C THR A 177 -35.65 13.56 19.94
N THR A 178 -35.79 13.72 18.63
CA THR A 178 -34.89 13.12 17.65
C THR A 178 -33.54 13.76 17.89
N LYS A 179 -32.60 13.00 18.46
CA LYS A 179 -31.16 13.28 18.35
C LYS A 179 -30.93 13.82 16.95
N LYS A 180 -30.59 15.10 16.82
CA LYS A 180 -30.11 15.66 15.56
C LYS A 180 -28.85 14.89 15.24
N THR A 181 -28.98 13.80 14.49
CA THR A 181 -27.90 13.20 13.72
C THR A 181 -27.40 14.36 12.89
N LYS A 182 -26.33 15.02 13.35
CA LYS A 182 -25.62 16.03 12.58
C LYS A 182 -25.23 15.31 11.29
N GLY A 183 -26.00 15.52 10.23
CA GLY A 183 -25.67 15.02 8.91
C GLY A 183 -24.25 15.46 8.58
N LYS A 184 -23.49 14.61 7.89
CA LYS A 184 -22.16 15.00 7.42
C LYS A 184 -22.29 16.30 6.65
N ASN A 185 -21.43 17.28 6.95
CA ASN A 185 -21.39 18.54 6.22
C ASN A 185 -21.20 18.23 4.72
N LEU A 186 -22.06 18.77 3.84
CA LEU A 186 -21.99 18.51 2.39
C LEU A 186 -20.58 18.78 1.83
N LEU A 187 -19.91 19.82 2.30
CA LEU A 187 -18.51 20.13 1.95
C LEU A 187 -17.54 19.00 2.33
N GLN A 188 -17.77 18.33 3.46
CA GLN A 188 -16.96 17.18 3.88
C GLN A 188 -17.21 15.98 2.98
N VAL A 189 -18.46 15.71 2.61
CA VAL A 189 -18.81 14.61 1.69
C VAL A 189 -18.17 14.83 0.32
N ILE A 190 -18.23 16.06 -0.22
CA ILE A 190 -17.59 16.40 -1.50
C ILE A 190 -16.07 16.22 -1.42
N LYS A 191 -15.44 16.62 -0.30
CA LYS A 191 -14.00 16.41 -0.08
C LYS A 191 -13.64 14.92 -0.01
N GLU A 192 -14.43 14.12 0.71
CA GLU A 192 -14.27 12.66 0.79
C GLU A 192 -14.39 12.02 -0.59
N GLN A 193 -15.41 12.37 -1.39
CA GLN A 193 -15.58 11.84 -2.75
C GLN A 193 -14.41 12.20 -3.67
N LYS A 194 -13.98 13.47 -3.68
CA LYS A 194 -12.81 13.91 -4.47
C LYS A 194 -11.55 13.15 -4.06
N ALA A 195 -11.36 12.92 -2.76
CA ALA A 195 -10.23 12.18 -2.24
C ALA A 195 -10.26 10.70 -2.62
N ILE A 196 -11.42 10.03 -2.56
CA ILE A 196 -11.56 8.62 -2.99
C ILE A 196 -11.35 8.50 -4.50
N HIS A 197 -11.82 9.46 -5.32
CA HIS A 197 -11.52 9.47 -6.75
C HIS A 197 -10.02 9.59 -7.04
N LYS A 198 -9.31 10.46 -6.31
CA LYS A 198 -7.85 10.56 -6.39
C LYS A 198 -7.19 9.23 -5.98
N LEU A 199 -7.63 8.62 -4.88
CA LEU A 199 -7.15 7.34 -4.41
C LEU A 199 -7.35 6.23 -5.45
N SER A 200 -8.52 6.22 -6.10
CA SER A 200 -8.84 5.29 -7.19
C SER A 200 -7.89 5.43 -8.39
N LYS A 201 -7.52 6.67 -8.73
CA LYS A 201 -6.49 6.93 -9.77
C LYS A 201 -5.12 6.39 -9.34
N ASN A 202 -4.74 6.60 -8.09
CA ASN A 202 -3.43 6.16 -7.58
C ASN A 202 -3.31 4.64 -7.49
N ILE A 203 -4.36 3.92 -7.11
CA ILE A 203 -4.34 2.45 -7.17
C ILE A 203 -4.30 1.92 -8.62
N ASN A 204 -4.88 2.64 -9.59
CA ASN A 204 -4.72 2.29 -11.00
C ASN A 204 -3.26 2.43 -11.46
N HIS A 205 -2.56 3.50 -11.03
CA HIS A 205 -1.13 3.64 -11.30
C HIS A 205 -0.31 2.52 -10.63
N LEU A 206 -0.67 2.15 -9.38
CA LEU A 206 -0.03 1.04 -8.69
C LEU A 206 -0.20 -0.28 -9.46
N LYS A 207 -1.40 -0.54 -9.98
CA LYS A 207 -1.69 -1.71 -10.84
C LYS A 207 -0.86 -1.75 -12.11
N LEU A 208 -0.62 -0.60 -12.74
CA LEU A 208 0.25 -0.55 -13.92
C LEU A 208 1.70 -0.90 -13.53
N SER A 209 2.17 -0.41 -12.38
CA SER A 209 3.50 -0.73 -11.85
C SER A 209 3.64 -2.21 -11.46
N THR A 210 2.63 -2.83 -10.83
CA THR A 210 2.65 -4.27 -10.55
C THR A 210 2.65 -5.10 -11.81
N LYS A 211 1.85 -4.75 -12.81
CA LYS A 211 1.85 -5.42 -14.13
C LYS A 211 3.20 -5.35 -14.81
N LYS A 212 3.84 -4.18 -14.78
CA LYS A 212 5.19 -4.02 -15.33
C LYS A 212 6.20 -4.91 -14.60
N LEU A 213 6.16 -4.91 -13.27
CA LEU A 213 7.03 -5.76 -12.45
C LEU A 213 6.80 -7.26 -12.72
N HIS A 214 5.54 -7.69 -12.79
CA HIS A 214 5.17 -9.06 -13.14
C HIS A 214 5.70 -9.46 -14.52
N ALA A 215 5.57 -8.59 -15.53
CA ALA A 215 6.12 -8.83 -16.86
C ALA A 215 7.65 -8.95 -16.82
N THR A 216 8.35 -8.04 -16.14
CA THR A 216 9.82 -8.12 -16.02
C THR A 216 10.28 -9.37 -15.26
N SER A 217 9.57 -9.76 -14.19
CA SER A 217 9.87 -10.98 -13.44
C SER A 217 9.61 -12.25 -14.25
N LYS A 218 8.59 -12.22 -15.13
CA LYS A 218 8.31 -13.33 -16.05
C LYS A 218 9.44 -13.49 -17.07
N TRP A 219 9.92 -12.39 -17.63
CA TRP A 219 11.09 -12.41 -18.52
C TRP A 219 12.33 -12.92 -17.79
N LEU A 220 12.58 -12.46 -16.55
CA LEU A 220 13.68 -12.96 -15.73
C LEU A 220 13.61 -14.47 -15.56
N PHE A 221 12.44 -15.00 -15.20
CA PHE A 221 12.24 -16.44 -15.07
C PHE A 221 12.50 -17.19 -16.38
N ILE A 222 12.04 -16.67 -17.52
CA ILE A 222 12.26 -17.29 -18.84
C ILE A 222 13.75 -17.32 -19.19
N VAL A 223 14.48 -16.22 -18.97
CA VAL A 223 15.91 -16.13 -19.29
C VAL A 223 16.76 -17.00 -18.37
N THR A 224 16.36 -17.18 -17.11
CA THR A 224 17.07 -18.03 -16.14
C THR A 224 16.77 -19.52 -16.27
N LYS A 225 15.80 -19.91 -17.09
CA LYS A 225 15.41 -21.30 -17.31
C LYS A 225 16.19 -21.89 -18.47
#